data_AF-A0A7C2MW16-F1
#
_entry.id   AF-A0A7C2MW16-F1
#
_cell.length_a   1.000
_cell.length_b   1.000
_cell.length_c   1.000
_cell.angle_alpha   90.00
_cell.angle_beta   90.00
_cell.angle_gamma   90.00
#
_symmetry.space_group_name_H-M   'P 1'
#
loop_
_entity.id
_entity.type
_entity.pdbx_description
1 polymer ?
#
loop_
_entity_poly.entity_id
_entity_poly.type
_entity_poly.pdbx_seq_one_letter_code
_entity_poly.pdbx_strand_id
1 'polypeptide(L)'
;MQAVSISIERAVRIGLRRWDAYLRLVLGGKGYVIYMPMLPRKPERAEALVSGDGKRIFIRVFGDNKGVCSCELDLSSLESSRCYNISCMPGSTWVAEEDIIRNHIRQEIASTGTA
;
A
#
# COMPACT_ATOMS: atom_id res chain seq x y z
N MET A 1 -17.79 -8.81 12.72
CA MET A 1 -16.84 -7.81 12.17
C MET A 1 -15.55 -8.53 11.83
N GLN A 2 -15.08 -8.45 10.58
CA GLN A 2 -13.76 -8.98 10.23
C GLN A 2 -12.70 -8.10 10.90
N ALA A 3 -11.75 -8.71 11.61
CA ALA A 3 -10.60 -7.98 12.13
C ALA A 3 -9.77 -7.46 10.95
N VAL A 4 -9.53 -6.15 10.95
CA VAL A 4 -8.68 -5.47 9.97
C VAL A 4 -7.60 -4.72 10.73
N SER A 5 -6.34 -4.92 10.33
CA SER A 5 -5.22 -4.11 10.80
C SER A 5 -4.32 -3.74 9.63
N ILE A 6 -3.72 -2.56 9.70
CA ILE A 6 -2.77 -2.10 8.69
C ILE A 6 -1.58 -1.43 9.37
N SER A 7 -0.39 -1.69 8.84
CA SER A 7 0.85 -1.06 9.29
C SER A 7 1.75 -0.74 8.10
N ILE A 8 2.60 0.27 8.26
CA ILE A 8 3.67 0.54 7.30
C ILE A 8 4.83 -0.38 7.65
N GLU A 9 5.15 -1.32 6.76
CA GLU A 9 6.33 -2.19 6.89
C GLU A 9 7.59 -1.44 6.49
N ARG A 10 7.51 -0.68 5.39
CA ARG A 10 8.66 0.04 4.85
C ARG A 10 8.25 1.28 4.09
N ALA A 11 9.07 2.32 4.21
CA ALA A 11 9.02 3.52 3.40
C ALA A 11 10.38 3.72 2.74
N VAL A 12 10.42 3.80 1.41
CA VAL A 12 11.65 3.95 0.63
C VAL A 12 11.61 5.31 -0.05
N ARG A 13 12.70 6.08 0.08
CA ARG A 13 12.82 7.35 -0.64
C ARG A 13 13.30 7.07 -2.06
N ILE A 14 12.54 7.52 -3.05
CA ILE A 14 12.88 7.40 -4.48
C ILE A 14 13.29 8.77 -5.01
N GLY A 15 14.59 8.90 -5.31
CA GLY A 15 15.19 10.18 -5.69
C GLY A 15 15.02 11.26 -4.60
N LEU A 16 14.87 12.52 -5.00
CA LEU A 16 14.83 13.64 -4.05
C LEU A 16 13.43 13.99 -3.53
N ARG A 17 12.37 13.62 -4.26
CA ARG A 17 11.02 14.21 -4.07
C ARG A 17 9.89 13.20 -3.85
N ARG A 18 10.17 11.89 -3.88
CA ARG A 18 9.13 10.87 -3.84
C ARG A 18 9.46 9.77 -2.83
N TRP A 19 8.41 9.11 -2.38
CA TRP A 19 8.46 7.99 -1.46
C TRP A 19 7.59 6.87 -1.98
N ASP A 20 8.04 5.66 -1.79
CA ASP A 20 7.26 4.45 -2.01
C ASP A 20 7.02 3.78 -0.67
N ALA A 21 5.85 3.17 -0.49
CA ALA A 21 5.46 2.53 0.74
C ALA A 21 5.06 1.07 0.52
N TYR A 22 5.46 0.23 1.46
CA TYR A 22 4.99 -1.14 1.60
C TYR A 22 4.16 -1.21 2.88
N LEU A 23 2.90 -1.58 2.72
CA LEU A 23 1.90 -1.69 3.77
C LEU A 23 1.59 -3.17 3.99
N ARG A 24 1.54 -3.59 5.25
CA ARG A 24 1.00 -4.90 5.62
C ARG A 24 -0.43 -4.74 6.07
N LEU A 25 -1.34 -5.39 5.36
CA LEU A 25 -2.75 -5.48 5.69
C LEU A 25 -3.02 -6.89 6.22
N VAL A 26 -3.63 -7.00 7.40
CA VAL A 26 -4.17 -8.27 7.89
C VAL A 26 -5.69 -8.17 7.88
N LEU A 27 -6.33 -9.06 7.14
CA LEU A 27 -7.78 -9.13 7.01
C LEU A 27 -8.25 -10.57 7.24
N GLY A 28 -9.07 -10.78 8.26
CA GLY A 28 -9.64 -12.11 8.55
C GLY A 28 -8.56 -13.19 8.78
N GLY A 29 -7.40 -12.81 9.35
CA GLY A 29 -6.28 -13.71 9.61
C GLY A 29 -5.33 -13.92 8.42
N LYS A 30 -5.65 -13.40 7.22
CA LYS A 30 -4.76 -13.44 6.06
C LYS A 30 -3.95 -12.14 5.96
N GLY A 31 -2.65 -12.27 5.70
CA GLY A 31 -1.74 -11.15 5.47
C GLY A 31 -1.60 -10.83 3.99
N TYR A 32 -1.64 -9.54 3.65
CA TYR A 32 -1.43 -9.01 2.32
C TYR A 32 -0.37 -7.93 2.40
N VAL A 33 0.43 -7.79 1.35
CA VAL A 33 1.33 -6.65 1.20
C VAL A 33 0.81 -5.77 0.08
N ILE A 34 0.83 -4.47 0.33
CA ILE A 34 0.33 -3.45 -0.59
C ILE A 34 1.48 -2.50 -0.87
N TYR A 35 1.81 -2.36 -2.14
CA TYR A 35 2.81 -1.44 -2.62
C TYR A 35 2.14 -0.17 -3.15
N MET A 36 2.45 0.96 -2.52
CA MET A 36 1.96 2.29 -2.88
C MET A 36 3.12 3.17 -3.33
N PRO A 37 3.33 3.35 -4.65
CA PRO A 37 4.42 4.17 -5.15
C PRO A 37 4.04 5.65 -5.24
N MET A 38 5.06 6.47 -5.50
CA MET A 38 4.95 7.88 -5.88
C MET A 38 4.25 8.78 -4.85
N LEU A 39 4.39 8.46 -3.57
CA LEU A 39 3.92 9.33 -2.50
C LEU A 39 4.76 10.63 -2.47
N PRO A 40 4.11 11.82 -2.42
CA PRO A 40 4.80 13.10 -2.39
C PRO A 40 5.47 13.40 -1.04
N ARG A 41 5.17 12.61 0.00
CA ARG A 41 5.67 12.76 1.36
C ARG A 41 5.98 11.40 1.96
N LYS A 42 6.85 11.39 2.97
CA LYS A 42 7.16 10.18 3.73
C LYS A 42 5.88 9.69 4.41
N PRO A 43 5.47 8.43 4.23
CA PRO A 43 4.34 7.87 4.95
C PRO A 43 4.73 7.62 6.42
N GLU A 44 3.86 8.03 7.33
CA GLU A 44 4.07 7.91 8.78
C GLU A 44 2.97 7.09 9.45
N ARG A 45 1.78 7.08 8.87
CA ARG A 45 0.62 6.36 9.39
C ARG A 45 -0.24 5.81 8.26
N ALA A 46 -0.84 4.65 8.49
CA ALA A 46 -1.82 4.05 7.60
C ALA A 46 -3.10 3.70 8.38
N GLU A 47 -4.24 3.81 7.72
CA GLU A 47 -5.56 3.41 8.23
C GLU A 47 -6.26 2.55 7.19
N ALA A 48 -7.04 1.57 7.64
CA ALA A 48 -7.82 0.69 6.78
C ALA A 48 -9.23 0.52 7.32
N LEU A 49 -10.23 0.64 6.45
CA LEU A 49 -11.65 0.56 6.76
C LEU A 49 -12.32 -0.41 5.80
N VAL A 50 -12.95 -1.45 6.32
CA VAL A 50 -13.76 -2.37 5.52
C VAL A 50 -15.14 -1.73 5.32
N SER A 51 -15.64 -1.74 4.09
CA SER A 51 -16.99 -1.26 3.77
C SER A 51 -18.07 -2.06 4.50
N GLY A 52 -19.23 -1.44 4.72
CA GLY A 52 -20.36 -2.11 5.37
C GLY A 52 -20.88 -3.35 4.61
N ASP A 53 -20.62 -3.42 3.29
CA ASP A 53 -20.93 -4.58 2.45
C ASP A 53 -19.89 -5.72 2.53
N GLY A 54 -18.75 -5.50 3.21
CA GLY A 54 -17.68 -6.47 3.37
C GLY A 54 -16.93 -6.83 2.08
N LYS A 55 -17.17 -6.10 0.98
CA LYS A 55 -16.56 -6.37 -0.33
C LYS A 55 -15.38 -5.47 -0.64
N ARG A 56 -15.22 -4.36 0.09
CA ARG A 56 -14.22 -3.34 -0.22
C ARG A 56 -13.44 -2.94 1.00
N ILE A 57 -12.21 -2.50 0.78
CA ILE A 57 -11.38 -1.92 1.81
C ILE A 57 -10.83 -0.57 1.35
N PHE A 58 -10.99 0.44 2.20
CA PHE A 58 -10.47 1.78 2.01
C PHE A 58 -9.21 1.93 2.85
N ILE A 59 -8.10 2.17 2.19
CA ILE A 59 -6.79 2.37 2.80
C ILE A 59 -6.40 3.82 2.65
N ARG A 60 -5.95 4.45 3.72
CA ARG A 60 -5.46 5.82 3.74
C ARG A 60 -4.06 5.85 4.31
N VAL A 61 -3.18 6.59 3.65
CA VAL A 61 -1.80 6.82 4.11
C VAL A 61 -1.63 8.31 4.37
N PHE A 62 -0.99 8.62 5.50
CA PHE A 62 -0.76 9.97 5.99
C PHE A 62 0.74 10.22 6.12
N GLY A 63 1.14 11.46 5.87
CA GLY A 63 2.49 11.98 6.10
C GLY A 63 2.37 13.41 6.61
N ASP A 64 3.11 13.73 7.69
CA ASP A 64 3.06 15.01 8.38
C ASP A 64 1.63 15.38 8.86
N ASN A 65 0.85 14.41 9.34
CA ASN A 65 -0.57 14.56 9.72
C ASN A 65 -1.52 15.08 8.63
N LYS A 66 -1.07 15.12 7.37
CA LYS A 66 -1.91 15.42 6.21
C LYS A 66 -2.22 14.13 5.46
N GLY A 67 -3.42 14.04 4.88
CA GLY A 67 -3.78 12.93 4.00
C GLY A 67 -2.85 12.94 2.78
N VAL A 68 -2.16 11.83 2.53
CA VAL A 68 -1.22 11.70 1.42
C VAL A 68 -1.88 10.88 0.31
N CYS A 69 -2.33 9.67 0.59
CA CYS A 69 -2.94 8.81 -0.43
C CYS A 69 -4.17 8.08 0.11
N SER A 70 -5.15 7.82 -0.75
CA SER A 70 -6.30 6.97 -0.46
C SER A 70 -6.46 5.93 -1.57
N CYS A 71 -6.83 4.73 -1.19
CA CYS A 71 -6.98 3.57 -2.07
C CYS A 71 -8.22 2.80 -1.68
N GLU A 72 -9.06 2.49 -2.66
CA GLU A 72 -10.17 1.54 -2.51
C GLU A 72 -9.76 0.26 -3.20
N LEU A 73 -9.84 -0.87 -2.51
CA LEU A 73 -9.55 -2.19 -3.07
C LEU A 73 -10.82 -3.04 -2.99
N ASP A 74 -11.11 -3.75 -4.07
CA ASP A 74 -12.13 -4.78 -4.08
C ASP A 74 -11.54 -6.08 -3.52
N LEU A 75 -12.11 -6.59 -2.43
CA LEU A 75 -11.67 -7.81 -1.75
C LEU A 75 -11.88 -9.06 -2.60
N SER A 76 -12.86 -9.05 -3.50
CA SER A 76 -13.11 -10.15 -4.45
C SER A 76 -12.10 -10.17 -5.59
N SER A 77 -11.42 -9.04 -5.81
CA SER A 77 -10.46 -8.84 -6.89
C SER A 77 -9.12 -8.34 -6.37
N LEU A 78 -8.67 -8.86 -5.22
CA LEU A 78 -7.39 -8.52 -4.59
C LEU A 78 -6.21 -8.60 -5.59
N GLU A 79 -6.32 -9.46 -6.61
CA GLU A 79 -5.35 -9.59 -7.71
C GLU A 79 -5.38 -8.48 -8.77
N SER A 80 -6.48 -7.71 -8.89
CA SER A 80 -6.66 -6.66 -9.92
C SER A 80 -6.73 -5.25 -9.34
N SER A 81 -6.44 -5.09 -8.05
CA SER A 81 -6.70 -3.90 -7.25
C SER A 81 -6.32 -2.58 -7.95
N ARG A 82 -7.32 -1.78 -8.33
CA ARG A 82 -7.14 -0.42 -8.87
C ARG A 82 -7.60 0.58 -7.82
N CYS A 83 -6.73 1.48 -7.38
CA CYS A 83 -7.13 2.56 -6.47
C CYS A 83 -7.97 3.61 -7.22
N TYR A 84 -9.22 3.82 -6.78
CA TYR A 84 -10.20 4.67 -7.48
C TYR A 84 -10.26 6.14 -7.03
N ASN A 85 -9.57 6.53 -5.96
CA ASN A 85 -9.62 7.91 -5.49
C ASN A 85 -8.28 8.37 -4.93
N ILE A 86 -7.40 8.78 -5.84
CA ILE A 86 -6.01 9.03 -5.55
C ILE A 86 -5.71 10.53 -5.61
N SER A 87 -5.36 11.13 -4.46
CA SER A 87 -4.63 12.42 -4.43
C SER A 87 -3.11 12.28 -4.68
N CYS A 88 -2.65 11.10 -5.11
CA CYS A 88 -1.27 10.74 -5.48
C CYS A 88 -1.18 9.94 -6.79
N MET A 89 -1.61 10.50 -7.94
CA MET A 89 -1.67 9.87 -9.27
C MET A 89 -2.42 8.51 -9.44
N PRO A 90 -3.53 8.46 -10.21
CA PRO A 90 -4.26 7.23 -10.57
C PRO A 90 -3.38 6.07 -11.07
N GLY A 91 -3.66 4.84 -10.62
CA GLY A 91 -3.27 3.61 -11.33
C GLY A 91 -1.93 2.94 -10.97
N SER A 92 -1.28 3.30 -9.86
CA SER A 92 0.08 2.79 -9.56
C SER A 92 0.20 1.86 -8.35
N THR A 93 -0.87 1.55 -7.63
CA THR A 93 -0.81 0.68 -6.44
C THR A 93 -0.90 -0.79 -6.84
N TRP A 94 0.00 -1.62 -6.31
CA TRP A 94 0.02 -3.06 -6.52
C TRP A 94 -0.34 -3.79 -5.24
N VAL A 95 -1.16 -4.84 -5.34
CA VAL A 95 -1.50 -5.72 -4.23
C VAL A 95 -1.16 -7.13 -4.66
N ALA A 96 -0.41 -7.84 -3.82
CA ALA A 96 -0.09 -9.24 -4.05
C ALA A 96 0.13 -9.95 -2.71
N GLU A 97 0.16 -11.28 -2.77
CA GLU A 97 0.54 -12.09 -1.62
C GLU A 97 1.95 -11.74 -1.13
N GLU A 98 2.17 -11.94 0.17
CA GLU A 98 3.39 -11.54 0.86
C GLU A 98 4.66 -12.07 0.17
N ASP A 99 4.64 -13.31 -0.33
CA ASP A 99 5.78 -13.96 -0.98
C ASP A 99 6.12 -13.34 -2.35
N ILE A 100 5.12 -12.88 -3.10
CA ILE A 100 5.31 -12.26 -4.42
C ILE A 100 6.00 -10.89 -4.27
N ILE A 101 5.54 -10.07 -3.32
CA ILE A 101 6.15 -8.75 -3.08
C ILE A 101 7.52 -8.87 -2.40
N ARG A 102 7.72 -9.81 -1.47
CA ARG A 102 9.05 -10.05 -0.86
C ARG A 102 10.11 -10.34 -1.93
N ASN A 103 9.75 -11.10 -2.97
CA ASN A 103 10.65 -11.36 -4.09
C ASN A 103 10.91 -10.10 -4.93
N HIS A 104 9.88 -9.29 -5.19
CA HIS A 104 10.06 -8.00 -5.89
C HIS A 104 10.97 -7.02 -5.12
N ILE A 105 10.75 -6.87 -3.80
CA ILE A 105 11.60 -6.04 -2.93
C ILE A 105 13.07 -6.50 -2.99
N ARG A 106 13.31 -7.82 -2.97
CA ARG A 106 14.67 -8.38 -3.07
C ARG A 106 15.33 -8.07 -4.42
N GLN A 107 14.58 -8.12 -5.52
CA GLN A 107 15.08 -7.83 -6.87
C GLN A 107 15.37 -6.34 -7.10
N GLU A 108 14.48 -5.45 -6.67
CA GLU A 108 14.67 -4.00 -6.75
C GLU A 108 15.92 -3.54 -5.99
N ILE A 109 16.15 -4.07 -4.78
CA ILE A 109 17.36 -3.79 -3.98
C ILE A 109 18.64 -4.26 -4.67
N ALA A 110 18.60 -5.42 -5.34
CA ALA A 110 19.76 -5.91 -6.10
C ALA A 110 20.11 -4.97 -7.28
N SER A 111 19.10 -4.34 -7.90
CA SER A 111 19.31 -3.38 -8.99
C SER A 111 19.72 -1.98 -8.54
N THR A 112 19.44 -1.59 -7.29
CA THR A 112 19.86 -0.30 -6.70
C THR A 112 21.18 -0.38 -5.93
N GLY A 113 21.77 -1.59 -5.81
CA GLY A 113 23.05 -1.84 -5.13
C GLY A 113 24.31 -1.67 -5.98
N THR A 114 24.20 -1.20 -7.23
CA THR A 114 25.35 -0.83 -8.07
C THR A 114 25.25 0.64 -8.47
N ALA A 115 25.66 1.53 -7.57
CA ALA A 115 26.13 2.87 -7.86
C ALA A 115 27.06 3.34 -6.74
#